data_AF-A0A4Q6AX05-F1
#
_entry.id   AF-A0A4Q6AX05-F1
#
_cell.length_a   1.000
_cell.length_b   1.000
_cell.length_c   1.000
_cell.angle_alpha   90.00
_cell.angle_beta   90.00
_cell.angle_gamma   90.00
#
_symmetry.space_group_name_H-M   'P 1'
#
loop_
_entity.id
_entity.type
_entity.pdbx_description
1 polymer ?
#
loop_
_entity_poly.entity_id
_entity_poly.type
_entity_poly.pdbx_seq_one_letter_code
_entity_poly.pdbx_strand_id
1 'polypeptide(L)'
;MFKLSPKSFGFILSLSLLDGCGGTLGGNPEVDGSGTGSDTSLTFSITDAPVEDAKNVYITVESLSLLDGNGAWLNIPLKTTTEIDLLHYQEGLTAPLAALSQVPTGSYSQTRLVLSESAPPRLVDLAGVEHSLKVPSGSESGLKINVPISVESGVAKSMVIDFDLRKSIKLAGNGNNANSKYILKPVLRLIDPLASGSLSGTVSNADIVCLYGAGVTRDASDDCDNAVASGKVKNSLIKISFIPAGIYTLRVFKDGVMQRDLTDIKIEAGGSSTEISE
;
A
#
# COMPACT_ATOMS: atom_id res chain seq x y z
N MET A 1 -62.37 -28.83 -12.43
CA MET A 1 -62.35 -28.94 -10.96
C MET A 1 -62.14 -30.40 -10.61
N PHE A 2 -61.14 -30.70 -9.78
CA PHE A 2 -60.36 -31.94 -9.76
C PHE A 2 -61.13 -33.22 -9.36
N LYS A 3 -60.90 -34.30 -10.13
CA LYS A 3 -61.06 -35.72 -9.76
C LYS A 3 -59.71 -36.22 -9.26
N LEU A 4 -59.68 -37.00 -8.18
CA LEU A 4 -58.62 -37.98 -7.87
C LEU A 4 -59.22 -39.08 -6.98
N SER A 5 -59.06 -40.33 -7.39
CA SER A 5 -59.44 -41.55 -6.66
C SER A 5 -58.23 -42.16 -5.95
N PRO A 6 -58.43 -43.13 -5.03
CA PRO A 6 -57.38 -43.73 -4.23
C PRO A 6 -56.79 -44.97 -4.92
N LYS A 7 -55.50 -45.23 -4.73
CA LYS A 7 -54.90 -46.56 -4.92
C LYS A 7 -53.86 -46.83 -3.85
N SER A 8 -54.18 -47.80 -3.00
CA SER A 8 -53.30 -48.51 -2.09
C SER A 8 -52.37 -49.43 -2.88
N PHE A 9 -51.09 -49.48 -2.55
CA PHE A 9 -50.17 -50.54 -2.96
C PHE A 9 -49.17 -50.76 -1.82
N GLY A 10 -49.10 -51.99 -1.30
CA GLY A 10 -48.18 -52.40 -0.23
C GLY A 10 -46.91 -53.04 -0.77
N PHE A 11 -46.19 -53.72 0.16
CA PHE A 11 -45.02 -54.61 -0.04
C PHE A 11 -43.66 -53.86 -0.13
N ILE A 12 -42.53 -54.19 0.52
CA ILE A 12 -42.00 -55.35 1.29
C ILE A 12 -40.95 -54.86 2.30
N LEU A 13 -40.87 -55.53 3.45
CA LEU A 13 -39.81 -55.51 4.45
C LEU A 13 -38.63 -56.42 4.02
N SER A 14 -37.40 -55.93 3.93
CA SER A 14 -36.19 -56.78 3.90
C SER A 14 -35.09 -56.21 4.81
N LEU A 15 -34.86 -56.92 5.91
CA LEU A 15 -33.87 -56.67 6.93
C LEU A 15 -32.63 -57.53 6.61
N SER A 16 -31.45 -56.92 6.46
CA SER A 16 -30.18 -57.62 6.28
C SER A 16 -29.20 -57.19 7.36
N LEU A 17 -28.99 -58.07 8.35
CA LEU A 17 -27.91 -57.99 9.32
C LEU A 17 -26.65 -58.61 8.70
N LEU A 18 -25.54 -57.89 8.69
CA LEU A 18 -24.21 -58.46 8.46
C LEU A 18 -23.33 -58.15 9.67
N ASP A 19 -23.06 -59.19 10.45
CA ASP A 19 -21.94 -59.26 11.40
C ASP A 19 -20.62 -59.43 10.63
N GLY A 20 -19.62 -58.63 10.99
CA GLY A 20 -18.27 -58.71 10.45
C GLY A 20 -17.25 -58.23 11.47
N CYS A 21 -16.80 -59.15 12.32
CA CYS A 21 -15.66 -59.00 13.23
C CYS A 21 -14.36 -59.36 12.48
N GLY A 22 -13.32 -58.52 12.58
CA GLY A 22 -11.98 -58.84 12.08
C GLY A 22 -10.98 -57.72 12.30
N GLY A 23 -10.14 -57.84 13.33
CA GLY A 23 -9.04 -56.91 13.61
C GLY A 23 -7.80 -57.18 12.76
N THR A 24 -6.99 -56.15 12.55
CA THR A 24 -5.55 -56.28 12.25
C THR A 24 -4.79 -55.10 12.85
N LEU A 25 -3.60 -55.44 13.37
CA LEU A 25 -2.56 -54.58 13.91
C LEU A 25 -1.76 -53.93 12.76
N GLY A 26 -1.17 -52.76 13.03
CA GLY A 26 0.04 -52.29 12.34
C GLY A 26 -0.15 -51.15 11.35
N GLY A 27 0.38 -49.97 11.69
CA GLY A 27 0.52 -48.85 10.77
C GLY A 27 0.51 -47.51 11.49
N ASN A 28 1.69 -47.06 11.92
CA ASN A 28 1.94 -45.70 12.38
C ASN A 28 1.62 -44.74 11.21
N PRO A 29 0.73 -43.73 11.33
CA PRO A 29 0.83 -42.60 10.43
C PRO A 29 2.06 -41.82 10.86
N GLU A 30 3.14 -41.95 10.10
CA GLU A 30 4.13 -40.87 10.01
C GLU A 30 3.33 -39.62 9.65
N VAL A 31 3.15 -38.74 10.63
CA VAL A 31 2.74 -37.37 10.37
C VAL A 31 3.96 -36.71 9.76
N ASP A 32 4.10 -36.89 8.44
CA ASP A 32 4.86 -35.97 7.62
C ASP A 32 4.18 -34.61 7.77
N GLY A 33 4.73 -33.80 8.68
CA GLY A 33 4.40 -32.39 8.82
C GLY A 33 4.91 -31.62 7.61
N SER A 34 4.46 -32.01 6.41
CA SER A 34 4.49 -31.13 5.26
C SER A 34 3.56 -29.97 5.61
N GLY A 35 4.17 -28.81 5.85
CA GLY A 35 3.45 -27.59 6.16
C GLY A 35 2.39 -27.38 5.11
N THR A 36 1.13 -27.52 5.51
CA THR A 36 -0.02 -27.12 4.71
C THR A 36 0.24 -25.70 4.27
N GLY A 37 0.46 -25.50 2.97
CA GLY A 37 0.55 -24.18 2.39
C GLY A 37 -0.68 -23.42 2.83
N SER A 38 -0.49 -22.45 3.72
CA SER A 38 -1.57 -21.62 4.21
C SER A 38 -2.16 -20.89 3.00
N ASP A 39 -3.49 -20.97 2.82
CA ASP A 39 -4.23 -20.22 1.80
C ASP A 39 -4.29 -18.71 2.12
N THR A 40 -3.18 -18.15 2.57
CA THR A 40 -3.01 -16.72 2.85
C THR A 40 -2.54 -16.02 1.59
N SER A 41 -3.33 -15.08 1.08
CA SER A 41 -2.91 -14.18 0.01
C SER A 41 -2.27 -12.92 0.59
N LEU A 42 -1.17 -12.48 -0.01
CA LEU A 42 -0.56 -11.18 0.26
C LEU A 42 -0.59 -10.37 -1.02
N THR A 43 -1.11 -9.15 -0.93
CA THR A 43 -1.18 -8.22 -2.05
C THR A 43 -0.47 -6.91 -1.72
N PHE A 44 0.15 -6.33 -2.74
CA PHE A 44 0.77 -5.02 -2.68
C PHE A 44 0.13 -4.13 -3.74
N SER A 45 -0.24 -2.93 -3.36
CA SER A 45 -0.55 -1.83 -4.27
C SER A 45 0.39 -0.65 -4.03
N ILE A 46 0.43 0.29 -4.96
CA ILE A 46 1.25 1.50 -4.88
C ILE A 46 0.39 2.76 -5.03
N THR A 47 0.76 3.80 -4.29
CA THR A 47 0.13 5.13 -4.28
C THR A 47 1.21 6.19 -4.09
N ASP A 48 0.80 7.45 -4.10
CA ASP A 48 1.67 8.61 -4.02
C ASP A 48 1.09 9.75 -3.17
N ALA A 49 1.99 10.58 -2.65
CA ALA A 49 1.70 11.90 -2.10
C ALA A 49 1.89 13.00 -3.17
N PRO A 50 0.93 13.94 -3.31
CA PRO A 50 0.90 14.88 -4.43
C PRO A 50 2.13 15.79 -4.49
N VAL A 51 2.57 16.04 -5.74
CA VAL A 51 3.54 17.08 -6.12
C VAL A 51 2.94 18.10 -7.08
N GLU A 52 3.40 19.34 -6.98
CA GLU A 52 2.83 20.48 -7.70
C GLU A 52 3.55 20.77 -9.01
N ASP A 53 4.85 20.50 -9.07
CA ASP A 53 5.73 20.92 -10.16
C ASP A 53 5.85 19.90 -11.30
N ALA A 54 5.02 18.86 -11.27
CA ALA A 54 5.02 17.77 -12.24
C ALA A 54 3.61 17.52 -12.80
N LYS A 55 3.55 17.24 -14.11
CA LYS A 55 2.35 16.71 -14.77
C LYS A 55 2.24 15.21 -14.61
N ASN A 56 3.37 14.51 -14.70
CA ASN A 56 3.44 13.05 -14.62
C ASN A 56 4.75 12.65 -13.94
N VAL A 57 4.72 11.55 -13.19
CA VAL A 57 5.93 10.94 -12.64
C VAL A 57 5.83 9.44 -12.83
N TYR A 58 6.73 8.93 -13.66
CA TYR A 58 6.72 7.57 -14.11
C TYR A 58 7.80 6.74 -13.43
N ILE A 59 7.42 5.55 -12.96
CA ILE A 59 8.35 4.53 -12.48
C ILE A 59 8.03 3.18 -13.13
N THR A 60 9.02 2.31 -13.24
CA THR A 60 8.82 0.90 -13.61
C THR A 60 9.43 0.03 -12.51
N VAL A 61 8.64 -0.89 -11.97
CA VAL A 61 9.09 -1.84 -10.94
C VAL A 61 9.54 -3.13 -11.61
N GLU A 62 10.75 -3.58 -11.29
CA GLU A 62 11.35 -4.79 -11.83
C GLU A 62 11.16 -5.99 -10.88
N SER A 63 11.24 -5.78 -9.57
CA SER A 63 10.94 -6.83 -8.59
C SER A 63 10.45 -6.30 -7.24
N LEU A 64 9.69 -7.14 -6.54
CA LEU A 64 9.27 -6.94 -5.15
C LEU A 64 9.58 -8.21 -4.36
N SER A 65 10.29 -8.07 -3.25
CA SER A 65 10.65 -9.21 -2.40
C SER A 65 10.61 -8.88 -0.91
N LEU A 66 10.43 -9.89 -0.08
CA LEU A 66 10.35 -9.78 1.37
C LEU A 66 11.51 -10.54 2.02
N LEU A 67 12.12 -9.96 3.04
CA LEU A 67 13.15 -10.63 3.86
C LEU A 67 12.50 -11.31 5.05
N ASP A 68 12.54 -12.63 5.11
CA ASP A 68 12.00 -13.39 6.24
C ASP A 68 12.90 -13.29 7.49
N GLY A 69 12.42 -13.84 8.62
CA GLY A 69 13.16 -13.87 9.88
C GLY A 69 14.45 -14.70 9.86
N ASN A 70 14.65 -15.56 8.87
CA ASN A 70 15.85 -16.40 8.69
C ASN A 70 16.86 -15.76 7.72
N GLY A 71 16.55 -14.60 7.15
CA GLY A 71 17.39 -13.90 6.18
C GLY A 71 17.22 -14.39 4.74
N ALA A 72 16.20 -15.20 4.44
CA ALA A 72 15.88 -15.63 3.09
C ALA A 72 14.92 -14.64 2.40
N TRP A 73 15.06 -14.52 1.09
CA TRP A 73 14.23 -13.65 0.26
C TRP A 73 13.05 -14.42 -0.33
N LEU A 74 11.85 -13.93 -0.08
CA LEU A 74 10.63 -14.37 -0.74
C LEU A 74 10.27 -13.39 -1.86
N ASN A 75 10.31 -13.85 -3.11
CA ASN A 75 9.89 -13.05 -4.25
C ASN A 75 8.35 -13.01 -4.35
N ILE A 76 7.80 -11.82 -4.57
CA ILE A 76 6.35 -11.63 -4.77
C ILE A 76 6.12 -11.30 -6.26
N PRO A 77 5.39 -12.16 -7.00
CA PRO A 77 5.13 -11.92 -8.41
C PRO A 77 4.44 -10.57 -8.67
N LEU A 78 4.98 -9.80 -9.61
CA LEU A 78 4.37 -8.55 -10.06
C LEU A 78 3.08 -8.84 -10.84
N LYS A 79 2.07 -8.00 -10.65
CA LYS A 79 0.83 -8.00 -11.42
C LYS A 79 0.96 -7.24 -12.73
N THR A 80 1.83 -6.24 -12.75
CA THR A 80 2.21 -5.47 -13.94
C THR A 80 3.71 -5.17 -13.90
N THR A 81 4.33 -5.21 -15.07
CA THR A 81 5.73 -4.76 -15.29
C THR A 81 5.77 -3.52 -16.19
N THR A 82 4.62 -2.88 -16.42
CA THR A 82 4.54 -1.65 -17.20
C THR A 82 4.93 -0.45 -16.37
N GLU A 83 5.25 0.63 -17.07
CA GLU A 83 5.42 1.94 -16.46
C GLU A 83 4.14 2.38 -15.74
N ILE A 84 4.29 2.96 -14.55
CA ILE A 84 3.23 3.43 -13.67
C ILE A 84 3.40 4.94 -13.52
N ASP A 85 2.37 5.70 -13.87
CA ASP A 85 2.27 7.12 -13.50
C ASP A 85 1.74 7.24 -12.08
N LEU A 86 2.61 7.63 -11.15
CA LEU A 86 2.29 7.75 -9.74
C LEU A 86 1.26 8.85 -9.47
N LEU A 87 1.24 9.92 -10.27
CA LEU A 87 0.32 11.05 -10.04
C LEU A 87 -1.15 10.70 -10.32
N HIS A 88 -1.42 9.56 -10.97
CA HIS A 88 -2.78 9.02 -11.10
C HIS A 88 -3.30 8.35 -9.82
N TYR A 89 -2.43 8.03 -8.86
CA TYR A 89 -2.75 7.22 -7.68
C TYR A 89 -2.57 8.02 -6.39
N GLN A 90 -3.41 9.04 -6.23
CA GLN A 90 -3.45 9.92 -5.07
C GLN A 90 -4.84 9.87 -4.42
N GLU A 91 -5.01 10.55 -3.27
CA GLU A 91 -6.33 10.75 -2.66
C GLU A 91 -7.08 9.43 -2.39
N GLY A 92 -6.34 8.35 -2.07
CA GLY A 92 -6.86 7.01 -1.76
C GLY A 92 -6.93 6.05 -2.96
N LEU A 93 -6.58 6.50 -4.16
CA LEU A 93 -6.44 5.63 -5.33
C LEU A 93 -5.10 4.89 -5.29
N THR A 94 -5.10 3.62 -5.70
CA THR A 94 -3.89 2.78 -5.72
C THR A 94 -3.81 1.94 -6.99
N ALA A 95 -2.59 1.65 -7.46
CA ALA A 95 -2.35 0.71 -8.55
C ALA A 95 -1.99 -0.68 -7.98
N PRO A 96 -2.61 -1.79 -8.42
CA PRO A 96 -2.16 -3.13 -8.07
C PRO A 96 -0.73 -3.36 -8.55
N LEU A 97 0.17 -3.78 -7.65
CA LEU A 97 1.59 -3.92 -7.95
C LEU A 97 2.04 -5.38 -7.98
N ALA A 98 1.79 -6.14 -6.91
CA ALA A 98 2.28 -7.50 -6.76
C ALA A 98 1.30 -8.34 -5.93
N ALA A 99 1.30 -9.65 -6.13
CA ALA A 99 0.58 -10.56 -5.25
C ALA A 99 1.20 -11.95 -5.25
N LEU A 100 1.14 -12.61 -4.10
CA LEU A 100 1.46 -14.03 -3.97
C LEU A 100 0.29 -14.74 -3.31
N SER A 101 -0.21 -15.76 -3.99
CA SER A 101 -1.13 -16.74 -3.39
C SER A 101 -0.30 -17.73 -2.58
N GLN A 102 -0.79 -18.08 -1.39
CA GLN A 102 -0.13 -19.02 -0.48
C GLN A 102 1.22 -18.52 0.03
N VAL A 103 1.18 -17.38 0.72
CA VAL A 103 2.37 -16.84 1.41
C VAL A 103 2.64 -17.67 2.66
N PRO A 104 3.90 -18.11 2.88
CA PRO A 104 4.29 -18.77 4.12
C PRO A 104 3.95 -17.89 5.33
N THR A 105 3.38 -18.50 6.37
CA THR A 105 3.18 -17.80 7.64
C THR A 105 4.52 -17.43 8.25
N GLY A 106 4.60 -16.24 8.84
CA GLY A 106 5.83 -15.77 9.46
C GLY A 106 5.89 -14.26 9.57
N SER A 107 7.06 -13.77 10.00
CA SER A 107 7.37 -12.36 10.01
C SER A 107 8.40 -12.04 8.94
N TYR A 108 8.14 -10.97 8.20
CA TYR A 108 9.03 -10.42 7.20
C TYR A 108 9.50 -9.05 7.66
N SER A 109 10.81 -8.87 7.82
CA SER A 109 11.39 -7.67 8.45
C SER A 109 11.55 -6.49 7.48
N GLN A 110 11.58 -6.76 6.17
CA GLN A 110 11.86 -5.76 5.15
C GLN A 110 11.13 -6.10 3.86
N THR A 111 10.55 -5.09 3.23
CA THR A 111 10.10 -5.13 1.84
C THR A 111 11.16 -4.45 0.97
N ARG A 112 11.56 -5.08 -0.13
CA ARG A 112 12.50 -4.52 -1.12
C ARG A 112 11.82 -4.37 -2.46
N LEU A 113 11.88 -3.14 -2.99
CA LEU A 113 11.37 -2.77 -4.30
C LEU A 113 12.54 -2.42 -5.22
N VAL A 114 12.71 -3.09 -6.34
CA VAL A 114 13.73 -2.76 -7.34
C VAL A 114 13.06 -2.04 -8.51
N LEU A 115 13.60 -0.89 -8.89
CA LEU A 115 13.14 -0.14 -10.06
C LEU A 115 13.95 -0.55 -11.29
N SER A 116 13.31 -0.58 -12.45
CA SER A 116 13.93 -0.97 -13.71
C SER A 116 15.04 -0.01 -14.14
N GLU A 117 16.19 -0.57 -14.54
CA GLU A 117 17.26 0.20 -15.17
C GLU A 117 17.02 0.47 -16.66
N SER A 118 16.30 -0.43 -17.34
CA SER A 118 15.97 -0.28 -18.77
C SER A 118 14.81 0.70 -19.02
N ALA A 119 13.94 0.89 -18.03
CA ALA A 119 12.90 1.90 -18.00
C ALA A 119 13.05 2.79 -16.74
N PRO A 120 14.08 3.66 -16.72
CA PRO A 120 14.42 4.44 -15.53
C PRO A 120 13.32 5.47 -15.20
N PRO A 121 13.19 5.87 -13.92
CA PRO A 121 12.21 6.87 -13.51
C PRO A 121 12.36 8.20 -14.27
N ARG A 122 11.24 8.83 -14.59
CA ARG A 122 11.19 10.12 -15.31
C ARG A 122 10.03 10.98 -14.83
N LEU A 123 10.20 12.29 -14.99
CA LEU A 123 9.20 13.31 -14.65
C LEU A 123 8.88 14.13 -15.90
N VAL A 124 7.61 14.45 -16.10
CA VAL A 124 7.18 15.45 -17.09
C VAL A 124 6.78 16.70 -16.33
N ASP A 125 7.44 17.83 -16.59
CA ASP A 125 7.17 19.08 -15.87
C ASP A 125 5.91 19.79 -16.38
N LEU A 126 5.54 20.91 -15.73
CA LEU A 126 4.38 21.70 -16.12
C LEU A 126 4.47 22.30 -17.54
N ALA A 127 5.67 22.47 -18.10
CA ALA A 127 5.87 22.88 -19.48
C ALA A 127 5.75 21.70 -20.47
N GLY A 128 5.66 20.46 -19.99
CA GLY A 128 5.63 19.25 -20.81
C GLY A 128 7.00 18.73 -21.20
N VAL A 129 8.07 19.23 -20.57
CA VAL A 129 9.44 18.74 -20.80
C VAL A 129 9.69 17.52 -19.93
N GLU A 130 10.25 16.48 -20.54
CA GLU A 130 10.63 15.25 -19.85
C GLU A 130 12.03 15.37 -19.24
N HIS A 131 12.16 14.93 -18.00
CA HIS A 131 13.39 14.90 -17.21
C HIS A 131 13.63 13.49 -16.69
N SER A 132 14.78 12.89 -17.01
CA SER A 132 15.19 11.65 -16.37
C SER A 132 15.52 11.89 -14.89
N LEU A 133 15.07 11.00 -14.02
CA LEU A 133 15.30 11.07 -12.58
C LEU A 133 16.41 10.10 -12.18
N LYS A 134 17.55 10.65 -11.77
CA LYS A 134 18.63 9.83 -11.22
C LYS A 134 18.21 9.29 -9.85
N VAL A 135 18.35 7.97 -9.65
CA VAL A 135 18.16 7.30 -8.35
C VAL A 135 19.52 6.98 -7.74
N PRO A 136 19.98 7.67 -6.68
CA PRO A 136 21.26 7.37 -6.05
C PRO A 136 21.24 5.97 -5.44
N SER A 137 22.09 5.06 -5.94
CA SER A 137 22.35 3.70 -5.40
C SER A 137 21.14 2.74 -5.27
N GLY A 138 19.96 3.13 -5.75
CA GLY A 138 18.71 2.39 -5.56
C GLY A 138 18.38 1.37 -6.66
N SER A 139 18.99 1.48 -7.85
CA SER A 139 18.67 0.57 -8.96
C SER A 139 19.24 -0.84 -8.75
N GLU A 140 20.52 -0.95 -8.34
CA GLU A 140 21.14 -2.27 -8.09
C GLU A 140 20.79 -2.86 -6.71
N SER A 141 20.67 -2.03 -5.66
CA SER A 141 20.49 -2.52 -4.27
C SER A 141 19.03 -2.62 -3.81
N GLY A 142 18.12 -2.03 -4.59
CA GLY A 142 16.69 -1.92 -4.29
C GLY A 142 16.36 -0.89 -3.20
N LEU A 143 15.16 -0.33 -3.29
CA LEU A 143 14.55 0.55 -2.29
C LEU A 143 14.05 -0.29 -1.13
N LYS A 144 14.57 -0.01 0.07
CA LYS A 144 14.33 -0.80 1.27
C LYS A 144 13.28 -0.14 2.14
N ILE A 145 12.28 -0.92 2.55
CA ILE A 145 11.25 -0.50 3.52
C ILE A 145 11.35 -1.44 4.73
N ASN A 146 11.88 -0.94 5.84
CA ASN A 146 12.12 -1.71 7.06
C ASN A 146 10.90 -1.66 8.00
N VAL A 147 9.74 -2.05 7.48
CA VAL A 147 8.50 -2.17 8.24
C VAL A 147 8.11 -3.65 8.27
N PRO A 148 7.96 -4.25 9.46
CA PRO A 148 7.66 -5.66 9.56
C PRO A 148 6.25 -5.99 9.07
N ILE A 149 6.12 -7.09 8.33
CA ILE A 149 4.84 -7.68 7.94
C ILE A 149 4.71 -9.01 8.67
N SER A 150 3.68 -9.15 9.50
CA SER A 150 3.24 -10.44 10.03
C SER A 150 2.20 -11.06 9.10
N VAL A 151 2.42 -12.31 8.71
CA VAL A 151 1.51 -13.12 7.89
C VAL A 151 1.01 -14.27 8.74
N GLU A 152 -0.31 -14.30 8.95
CA GLU A 152 -1.01 -15.32 9.72
C GLU A 152 -1.76 -16.28 8.79
N SER A 153 -1.97 -17.52 9.25
CA SER A 153 -2.64 -18.53 8.43
C SER A 153 -4.11 -18.17 8.21
N GLY A 154 -4.57 -18.23 6.96
CA GLY A 154 -5.96 -17.99 6.57
C GLY A 154 -6.40 -16.53 6.57
N VAL A 155 -5.51 -15.58 6.88
CA VAL A 155 -5.83 -14.14 6.91
C VAL A 155 -5.19 -13.45 5.71
N ALA A 156 -6.00 -13.17 4.69
CA ALA A 156 -5.57 -12.36 3.55
C ALA A 156 -5.08 -10.99 4.03
N LYS A 157 -3.94 -10.53 3.48
CA LYS A 157 -3.32 -9.26 3.85
C LYS A 157 -3.06 -8.40 2.61
N SER A 158 -3.32 -7.12 2.76
CA SER A 158 -3.11 -6.12 1.71
C SER A 158 -2.24 -5.01 2.27
N MET A 159 -1.20 -4.66 1.54
CA MET A 159 -0.28 -3.58 1.90
C MET A 159 -0.25 -2.54 0.79
N VAL A 160 -0.13 -1.28 1.18
CA VAL A 160 0.04 -0.15 0.26
C VAL A 160 1.45 0.38 0.42
N ILE A 161 2.20 0.40 -0.68
CA ILE A 161 3.47 1.13 -0.77
C ILE A 161 3.12 2.56 -1.15
N ASP A 162 3.35 3.50 -0.24
CA ASP A 162 3.19 4.91 -0.53
C ASP A 162 4.55 5.50 -0.89
N PHE A 163 4.65 5.97 -2.13
CA PHE A 163 5.81 6.63 -2.67
C PHE A 163 5.62 8.13 -2.46
N ASP A 164 6.20 8.73 -1.42
CA ASP A 164 5.97 10.15 -1.14
C ASP A 164 6.78 11.01 -2.14
N LEU A 165 6.20 11.36 -3.29
CA LEU A 165 6.93 12.09 -4.32
C LEU A 165 7.35 13.49 -3.89
N ARG A 166 6.57 14.15 -3.01
CA ARG A 166 6.92 15.46 -2.45
C ARG A 166 8.25 15.42 -1.72
N LYS A 167 8.47 14.37 -0.93
CA LYS A 167 9.75 14.16 -0.26
C LYS A 167 10.81 13.56 -1.17
N SER A 168 10.38 12.79 -2.17
CA SER A 168 11.30 12.01 -2.99
C SER A 168 11.97 12.80 -4.11
N ILE A 169 11.27 13.75 -4.71
CA ILE A 169 11.81 14.55 -5.82
C ILE A 169 12.49 15.78 -5.25
N LYS A 170 13.79 15.93 -5.56
CA LYS A 170 14.57 17.11 -5.17
C LYS A 170 15.16 17.78 -6.41
N LEU A 171 15.30 19.11 -6.36
CA LEU A 171 16.03 19.84 -7.38
C LEU A 171 17.54 19.60 -7.22
N ALA A 172 18.23 19.33 -8.32
CA ALA A 172 19.68 19.12 -8.35
C ALA A 172 20.40 20.37 -8.90
N GLY A 173 21.24 20.98 -8.06
CA GLY A 173 22.17 22.07 -8.43
C GLY A 173 21.52 23.44 -8.70
N ASN A 174 22.35 24.43 -9.08
CA ASN A 174 21.89 25.73 -9.57
C ASN A 174 21.25 25.54 -10.95
N GLY A 175 19.96 25.89 -11.10
CA GLY A 175 19.02 25.54 -12.16
C GLY A 175 19.32 25.85 -13.64
N ASN A 176 20.59 25.96 -14.06
CA ASN A 176 20.98 26.34 -15.42
C ASN A 176 21.39 25.16 -16.34
N ASN A 177 21.46 23.92 -15.83
CA ASN A 177 21.74 22.74 -16.65
C ASN A 177 20.46 21.91 -16.84
N ALA A 178 19.89 21.97 -18.04
CA ALA A 178 18.64 21.29 -18.40
C ALA A 178 18.67 19.76 -18.22
N ASN A 179 19.86 19.14 -18.16
CA ASN A 179 20.03 17.69 -18.12
C ASN A 179 20.18 17.10 -16.71
N SER A 180 20.01 17.89 -15.65
CA SER A 180 20.21 17.42 -14.27
C SER A 180 19.36 18.19 -13.25
N LYS A 181 18.16 18.64 -13.63
CA LYS A 181 17.33 19.49 -12.77
C LYS A 181 16.72 18.72 -11.59
N TYR A 182 16.45 17.42 -11.72
CA TYR A 182 15.75 16.63 -10.70
C TYR A 182 16.51 15.35 -10.32
N ILE A 183 16.46 14.99 -9.04
CA ILE A 183 16.96 13.74 -8.49
C ILE A 183 15.84 13.06 -7.70
N LEU A 184 15.75 11.74 -7.80
CA LEU A 184 14.80 10.93 -7.05
C LEU A 184 15.55 10.30 -5.86
N LYS A 185 15.22 10.74 -4.65
CA LYS A 185 15.65 10.17 -3.37
C LYS A 185 14.43 9.52 -2.71
N PRO A 186 14.08 8.26 -3.05
CA PRO A 186 12.80 7.68 -2.66
C PRO A 186 12.59 7.68 -1.15
N VAL A 187 11.45 8.21 -0.73
CA VAL A 187 10.89 8.10 0.61
C VAL A 187 9.64 7.24 0.48
N LEU A 188 9.72 6.01 1.00
CA LEU A 188 8.67 5.03 0.89
C LEU A 188 8.07 4.73 2.27
N ARG A 189 6.75 4.57 2.32
CA ARG A 189 6.05 4.01 3.49
C ARG A 189 5.38 2.70 3.09
N LEU A 190 5.29 1.78 4.03
CA LEU A 190 4.48 0.57 3.88
C LEU A 190 3.32 0.66 4.86
N ILE A 191 2.10 0.64 4.33
CA ILE A 191 0.89 0.96 5.08
C ILE A 191 -0.04 -0.24 5.05
N ASP A 192 -0.59 -0.58 6.21
CA ASP A 192 -1.72 -1.48 6.34
C ASP A 192 -3.02 -0.65 6.26
N PRO A 193 -3.85 -0.81 5.22
CA PRO A 193 -5.12 -0.11 5.09
C PRO A 193 -6.06 -0.33 6.28
N LEU A 194 -5.99 -1.48 6.95
CA LEU A 194 -6.84 -1.77 8.11
C LEU A 194 -6.37 -1.02 9.36
N ALA A 195 -5.09 -0.67 9.45
CA ALA A 195 -4.52 0.12 10.55
C ALA A 195 -4.48 1.63 10.25
N SER A 196 -5.05 2.06 9.12
CA SER A 196 -5.05 3.45 8.69
C SER A 196 -6.46 3.96 8.38
N GLY A 197 -6.59 5.27 8.26
CA GLY A 197 -7.80 5.98 7.86
C GLY A 197 -7.49 7.10 6.87
N SER A 198 -8.46 7.99 6.68
CA SER A 198 -8.34 9.16 5.84
C SER A 198 -8.76 10.43 6.56
N LEU A 199 -8.31 11.56 6.04
CA LEU A 199 -8.74 12.91 6.37
C LEU A 199 -9.34 13.52 5.10
N SER A 200 -10.57 14.00 5.18
CA SER A 200 -11.25 14.77 4.13
C SER A 200 -11.87 16.01 4.73
N GLY A 201 -12.23 16.98 3.89
CA GLY A 201 -12.90 18.17 4.38
C GLY A 201 -12.68 19.42 3.55
N THR A 202 -13.06 20.55 4.14
CA THR A 202 -12.78 21.89 3.60
C THR A 202 -11.69 22.59 4.38
N VAL A 203 -10.77 23.22 3.66
CA VAL A 203 -9.74 24.11 4.20
C VAL A 203 -9.66 25.35 3.29
N SER A 204 -10.01 26.50 3.83
CA SER A 204 -9.97 27.77 3.10
C SER A 204 -8.55 28.36 3.03
N ASN A 205 -8.28 29.24 2.05
CA ASN A 205 -6.99 29.93 1.90
C ASN A 205 -5.77 28.99 2.05
N ALA A 206 -5.73 27.94 1.23
CA ALA A 206 -4.71 26.91 1.29
C ALA A 206 -4.42 26.35 -0.11
N ASP A 207 -3.17 26.01 -0.36
CA ASP A 207 -2.75 25.19 -1.52
C ASP A 207 -2.25 23.82 -1.06
N ILE A 208 -1.59 23.79 0.09
CA ILE A 208 -0.95 22.61 0.67
C ILE A 208 -1.34 22.47 2.13
N VAL A 209 -1.48 21.21 2.55
CA VAL A 209 -1.54 20.85 3.96
C VAL A 209 -0.52 19.75 4.28
N CYS A 210 0.09 19.85 5.46
CA CYS A 210 1.02 18.85 5.97
C CYS A 210 0.50 18.32 7.32
N LEU A 211 0.40 17.00 7.47
CA LEU A 211 -0.14 16.36 8.67
C LEU A 211 1.00 15.82 9.56
N TYR A 212 1.13 16.32 10.78
CA TYR A 212 2.21 15.98 11.70
C TYR A 212 1.71 15.16 12.88
N GLY A 213 2.44 14.09 13.22
CA GLY A 213 2.18 13.34 14.44
C GLY A 213 2.57 14.12 15.70
N ALA A 214 2.06 13.69 16.85
CA ALA A 214 2.41 14.29 18.14
C ALA A 214 3.93 14.28 18.39
N GLY A 215 4.47 15.41 18.86
CA GLY A 215 5.90 15.55 19.18
C GLY A 215 6.84 15.71 17.98
N VAL A 216 6.31 15.70 16.74
CA VAL A 216 7.11 15.92 15.53
C VAL A 216 7.35 17.42 15.33
N THR A 217 8.60 17.79 15.06
CA THR A 217 8.96 19.16 14.64
C THR A 217 8.28 19.47 13.31
N ARG A 218 7.50 20.56 13.28
CA ARG A 218 6.74 20.94 12.09
C ARG A 218 7.57 21.84 11.19
N ASP A 219 7.53 21.58 9.89
CA ASP A 219 8.29 22.34 8.90
C ASP A 219 7.76 23.78 8.78
N ALA A 220 8.68 24.70 8.49
CA ALA A 220 8.36 26.11 8.26
C ALA A 220 7.94 26.39 6.80
N SER A 221 8.36 25.52 5.88
CA SER A 221 7.97 25.50 4.45
C SER A 221 6.91 24.42 4.20
N ASP A 222 6.32 24.46 3.01
CA ASP A 222 5.33 23.52 2.49
C ASP A 222 5.93 22.24 1.87
N ASP A 223 7.24 22.03 2.05
CA ASP A 223 7.95 20.82 1.65
C ASP A 223 7.44 19.57 2.39
N CYS A 224 6.84 19.75 3.58
CA CYS A 224 6.31 18.70 4.44
C CYS A 224 7.33 17.59 4.80
N ASP A 225 8.65 17.87 4.77
CA ASP A 225 9.71 16.87 4.96
C ASP A 225 9.54 16.01 6.24
N ASN A 226 9.10 16.61 7.35
CA ASN A 226 8.86 15.93 8.63
C ASN A 226 7.42 15.42 8.81
N ALA A 227 6.50 15.76 7.91
CA ALA A 227 5.09 15.37 8.03
C ALA A 227 4.88 13.87 7.86
N VAL A 228 3.83 13.30 8.45
CA VAL A 228 3.44 11.90 8.22
C VAL A 228 2.81 11.74 6.83
N ALA A 229 2.02 12.72 6.40
CA ALA A 229 1.39 12.75 5.09
C ALA A 229 1.17 14.21 4.67
N SER A 230 0.94 14.43 3.38
CA SER A 230 0.62 15.75 2.82
C SER A 230 -0.55 15.65 1.85
N GLY A 231 -1.17 16.78 1.56
CA GLY A 231 -2.29 16.86 0.63
C GLY A 231 -2.31 18.19 -0.10
N LYS A 232 -2.76 18.15 -1.35
CA LYS A 232 -3.06 19.33 -2.15
C LYS A 232 -4.50 19.76 -1.91
N VAL A 233 -4.71 21.06 -1.76
CA VAL A 233 -6.04 21.66 -1.63
C VAL A 233 -6.53 22.06 -3.02
N LYS A 234 -7.71 21.59 -3.41
CA LYS A 234 -8.34 21.92 -4.70
C LYS A 234 -9.76 22.41 -4.44
N ASN A 235 -10.07 23.64 -4.85
CA ASN A 235 -11.39 24.25 -4.58
C ASN A 235 -11.77 24.18 -3.09
N SER A 236 -10.80 24.46 -2.21
CA SER A 236 -10.91 24.31 -0.75
C SER A 236 -11.14 22.88 -0.24
N LEU A 237 -11.18 21.87 -1.11
CA LEU A 237 -11.32 20.47 -0.70
C LEU A 237 -9.94 19.85 -0.49
N ILE A 238 -9.84 19.02 0.56
CA ILE A 238 -8.67 18.18 0.81
C ILE A 238 -9.09 16.72 0.94
N LYS A 239 -8.19 15.83 0.54
CA LYS A 239 -8.27 14.40 0.84
C LYS A 239 -6.87 13.82 1.01
N ILE A 240 -6.61 13.25 2.17
CA ILE A 240 -5.38 12.53 2.50
C ILE A 240 -5.80 11.13 2.96
N SER A 241 -5.20 10.09 2.41
CA SER A 241 -5.55 8.70 2.71
C SER A 241 -4.35 7.94 3.25
N PHE A 242 -4.59 6.74 3.77
CA PHE A 242 -3.55 5.86 4.31
C PHE A 242 -2.76 6.51 5.46
N ILE A 243 -3.46 7.27 6.32
CA ILE A 243 -2.87 7.87 7.51
C ILE A 243 -2.99 6.86 8.66
N PRO A 244 -1.91 6.45 9.34
CA PRO A 244 -2.01 5.60 10.52
C PRO A 244 -2.98 6.17 11.56
N ALA A 245 -3.68 5.31 12.31
CA ALA A 245 -4.54 5.80 13.37
C ALA A 245 -3.73 6.56 14.44
N GLY A 246 -4.26 7.69 14.90
CA GLY A 246 -3.53 8.57 15.81
C GLY A 246 -4.14 9.96 15.95
N ILE A 247 -3.43 10.83 16.65
CA ILE A 247 -3.79 12.24 16.81
C ILE A 247 -2.72 13.10 16.13
N TYR A 248 -3.18 14.06 15.34
CA TYR A 248 -2.36 14.82 14.43
C TYR A 248 -2.62 16.33 14.53
N THR A 249 -1.65 17.09 14.05
CA THR A 249 -1.79 18.52 13.73
C THR A 249 -1.69 18.70 12.22
N LEU A 250 -2.71 19.30 11.61
CA LEU A 250 -2.69 19.71 10.20
C LEU A 250 -2.18 21.15 10.11
N ARG A 251 -1.01 21.34 9.52
CA ARG A 251 -0.49 22.66 9.17
C ARG A 251 -0.94 23.04 7.78
N VAL A 252 -1.43 24.26 7.64
CA VAL A 252 -1.96 24.80 6.38
C VAL A 252 -0.98 25.81 5.79
N PHE A 253 -0.74 25.70 4.48
CA PHE A 253 0.14 26.57 3.72
C PHE A 253 -0.59 27.17 2.51
N LYS A 254 -0.23 28.41 2.18
CA LYS A 254 -0.64 29.13 0.97
C LYS A 254 0.59 29.83 0.40
N ASP A 255 0.84 29.63 -0.89
CA ASP A 255 1.96 30.24 -1.62
C ASP A 255 3.31 30.07 -0.89
N GLY A 256 3.58 28.87 -0.34
CA GLY A 256 4.81 28.57 0.42
C GLY A 256 4.86 29.13 1.85
N VAL A 257 3.85 29.87 2.28
CA VAL A 257 3.81 30.53 3.60
C VAL A 257 2.86 29.78 4.54
N MET A 258 3.37 29.45 5.74
CA MET A 258 2.56 28.88 6.81
C MET A 258 1.45 29.83 7.22
N GLN A 259 0.20 29.34 7.21
CA GLN A 259 -0.99 30.11 7.57
C GLN A 259 -1.41 29.84 9.02
N ARG A 260 -1.60 28.57 9.37
CA ARG A 260 -2.15 28.13 10.67
C ARG A 260 -1.95 26.63 10.91
N ASP A 261 -2.20 26.21 12.15
CA ASP A 261 -2.27 24.81 12.59
C ASP A 261 -3.70 24.48 13.06
N LEU A 262 -4.25 23.36 12.60
CA LEU A 262 -5.45 22.70 13.16
C LEU A 262 -4.97 21.51 13.98
N THR A 263 -5.32 21.48 15.27
CA THR A 263 -4.83 20.48 16.23
C THR A 263 -5.90 19.44 16.57
N ASP A 264 -5.52 18.41 17.31
CA ASP A 264 -6.42 17.35 17.80
C ASP A 264 -7.21 16.62 16.71
N ILE A 265 -6.64 16.52 15.51
CA ILE A 265 -7.23 15.75 14.41
C ILE A 265 -7.01 14.27 14.70
N LYS A 266 -8.09 13.59 15.08
CA LYS A 266 -8.08 12.16 15.37
C LYS A 266 -8.36 11.36 14.10
N ILE A 267 -7.42 10.54 13.68
CA ILE A 267 -7.61 9.54 12.63
C ILE A 267 -7.87 8.18 13.28
N GLU A 268 -8.96 7.54 12.87
CA GLU A 268 -9.31 6.18 13.28
C GLU A 268 -8.86 5.14 12.25
N ALA A 269 -8.61 3.91 12.71
CA ALA A 269 -8.25 2.79 11.84
C ALA A 269 -9.46 2.29 11.02
N GLY A 270 -9.22 1.29 10.17
CA GLY A 270 -10.27 0.60 9.41
C GLY A 270 -10.80 1.36 8.19
N GLY A 271 -9.99 2.25 7.62
CA GLY A 271 -10.40 3.07 6.47
C GLY A 271 -11.43 4.16 6.81
N SER A 272 -11.59 4.49 8.10
CA SER A 272 -12.50 5.56 8.53
C SER A 272 -12.06 6.91 7.95
N SER A 273 -13.02 7.72 7.52
CA SER A 273 -12.75 9.10 7.12
C SER A 273 -13.05 10.05 8.27
N THR A 274 -12.06 10.89 8.59
CA THR A 274 -12.20 12.02 9.50
C THR A 274 -12.54 13.24 8.67
N GLU A 275 -13.67 13.89 8.96
CA GLU A 275 -14.08 15.10 8.27
C GLU A 275 -13.64 16.34 9.06
N ILE A 276 -13.08 17.32 8.36
CA ILE A 276 -12.85 18.66 8.88
C ILE A 276 -13.62 19.68 8.05
N SER A 277 -14.05 20.77 8.67
CA SER A 277 -14.62 21.90 7.94
C SER A 277 -14.14 23.20 8.54
N GLU A 278 -13.59 24.02 7.67
CA GLU A 278 -13.06 25.34 7.95
C GLU A 278 -13.31 26.30 6.79
#